data_AF-A0A0X8JYI7-F1
#
_entry.id   AF-A0A0X8JYI7-F1
#
_cell.length_a   1.000
_cell.length_b   1.000
_cell.length_c   1.000
_cell.angle_alpha   90.00
_cell.angle_beta   90.00
_cell.angle_gamma   90.00
#
_symmetry.space_group_name_H-M   'P 1'
#
loop_
_entity.id
_entity.type
_entity.pdbx_description
1 polymer ?
#
loop_
_entity_poly.entity_id
_entity_poly.type
_entity_poly.pdbx_seq_one_letter_code
_entity_poly.pdbx_strand_id
1 'polypeptide(L)'
;MEIKNVSYYNSVPQFLKPKLNYFLRDFLNDYSDQLDELEAGSEFDSEIEYEGDLEIYFVKFVFNKKGGGIFGNSESELDIYCNNELCLTAKLG
;
A
#
# COMPACT_ATOMS: atom_id res chain seq x y z
N MET A 1 10.02 -6.82 -1.42
CA MET A 1 9.46 -7.32 -0.13
C MET A 1 8.37 -8.35 -0.36
N GLU A 2 8.17 -9.31 0.55
CA GLU A 2 7.13 -10.33 0.44
C GLU A 2 5.80 -9.85 1.04
N ILE A 3 4.67 -10.13 0.36
CA ILE A 3 3.32 -9.84 0.87
C ILE A 3 2.89 -10.99 1.78
N LYS A 4 2.75 -10.74 3.08
CA LYS A 4 2.33 -11.75 4.07
C LYS A 4 0.83 -11.85 4.24
N ASN A 5 0.17 -10.70 4.28
CA ASN A 5 -1.27 -10.61 4.51
C ASN A 5 -1.84 -9.39 3.79
N VAL A 6 -3.07 -9.50 3.30
CA VAL A 6 -3.83 -8.42 2.69
C VAL A 6 -5.21 -8.37 3.34
N SER A 7 -5.53 -7.22 3.94
CA SER A 7 -6.84 -6.92 4.51
C SER A 7 -7.56 -5.90 3.63
N TYR A 8 -8.82 -6.16 3.33
CA TYR A 8 -9.69 -5.25 2.57
C TYR A 8 -10.74 -4.69 3.50
N TYR A 9 -11.07 -3.40 3.35
CA TYR A 9 -12.05 -2.73 4.21
C TYR A 9 -13.46 -2.84 3.61
N ASN A 10 -14.47 -2.92 4.49
CA ASN A 10 -15.84 -3.36 4.14
C ASN A 10 -16.55 -2.54 3.07
N SER A 11 -16.14 -1.29 2.82
CA SER A 11 -16.69 -0.45 1.75
C SER A 11 -16.22 -0.86 0.36
N VAL A 12 -15.16 -1.67 0.24
CA VAL A 12 -14.58 -2.06 -1.05
C VAL A 12 -15.43 -3.15 -1.72
N PRO A 13 -16.01 -2.88 -2.90
CA PRO A 13 -16.72 -3.89 -3.69
C PRO A 13 -15.81 -5.06 -4.08
N GLN A 14 -16.36 -6.28 -4.09
CA GLN A 14 -15.59 -7.49 -4.43
C GLN A 14 -14.90 -7.41 -5.80
N PHE A 15 -15.51 -6.73 -6.78
CA PHE A 15 -14.96 -6.56 -8.11
C PHE A 15 -13.74 -5.63 -8.16
N LEU A 16 -13.53 -4.76 -7.16
CA LEU A 16 -12.35 -3.89 -7.08
C LEU A 16 -11.13 -4.59 -6.47
N LYS A 17 -11.31 -5.66 -5.71
CA LYS A 17 -10.20 -6.37 -5.04
C LYS A 17 -9.08 -6.81 -6.00
N PRO A 18 -9.36 -7.36 -7.20
CA PRO A 18 -8.31 -7.67 -8.17
C PRO A 18 -7.50 -6.44 -8.59
N LYS A 19 -8.16 -5.28 -8.75
CA LYS A 19 -7.50 -4.02 -9.12
C LYS A 19 -6.63 -3.48 -7.98
N LEU A 20 -7.10 -3.56 -6.74
CA LEU A 20 -6.30 -3.22 -5.55
C LEU A 20 -5.06 -4.12 -5.41
N ASN A 21 -5.18 -5.42 -5.68
CA ASN A 21 -4.03 -6.32 -5.71
C ASN A 21 -3.04 -5.98 -6.81
N TYR A 22 -3.53 -5.51 -7.95
CA TYR A 22 -2.67 -5.00 -9.01
C TYR A 22 -1.89 -3.77 -8.52
N PHE A 23 -2.58 -2.75 -7.98
CA PHE A 23 -1.95 -1.55 -7.43
C PHE A 23 -0.90 -1.85 -6.35
N LEU A 24 -1.21 -2.75 -5.43
CA LEU A 24 -0.29 -3.22 -4.40
C LEU A 24 1.01 -3.77 -5.02
N ARG A 25 0.89 -4.63 -6.03
CA ARG A 25 2.06 -5.26 -6.67
C ARG A 25 2.85 -4.27 -7.52
N ASP A 26 2.15 -3.42 -8.24
CA ASP A 26 2.70 -2.37 -9.08
C ASP A 26 3.58 -1.42 -8.25
N PHE A 27 3.03 -0.87 -7.16
CA PHE A 27 3.78 -0.05 -6.21
C PHE A 27 5.00 -0.77 -5.64
N LEU A 28 4.84 -2.03 -5.19
CA LEU A 28 5.98 -2.76 -4.63
C LEU A 28 7.07 -3.05 -5.66
N ASN A 29 6.73 -3.22 -6.93
CA ASN A 29 7.72 -3.40 -7.99
C ASN A 29 8.46 -2.10 -8.30
N ASP A 30 7.74 -0.98 -8.39
CA ASP A 30 8.31 0.31 -8.76
C ASP A 30 9.20 0.90 -7.66
N TYR A 31 8.81 0.69 -6.40
CA TYR A 31 9.46 1.32 -5.25
C TYR A 31 10.33 0.36 -4.42
N SER A 32 10.42 -0.94 -4.76
CA SER A 32 11.12 -1.95 -3.94
C SER A 32 12.46 -1.48 -3.38
N ASP A 33 13.35 -1.02 -4.26
CA ASP A 33 14.72 -0.62 -3.89
C ASP A 33 14.71 0.59 -2.93
N GLN A 34 13.86 1.59 -3.20
CA GLN A 34 13.71 2.76 -2.34
C GLN A 34 13.16 2.38 -0.97
N LEU A 35 12.13 1.52 -0.94
CA LEU A 35 11.52 1.07 0.31
C LEU A 35 12.50 0.23 1.15
N ASP A 36 13.42 -0.48 0.52
CA ASP A 36 14.45 -1.25 1.22
C ASP A 36 15.49 -0.37 1.91
N GLU A 37 15.83 0.78 1.32
CA GLU A 37 16.77 1.77 1.84
C GLU A 37 16.20 2.68 2.95
N LEU A 38 14.88 2.70 3.15
CA LEU A 38 14.24 3.51 4.20
C LEU A 38 14.72 3.16 5.61
N GLU A 39 14.90 4.20 6.42
CA GLU A 39 15.22 4.05 7.84
C GLU A 39 14.09 3.33 8.59
N ALA A 40 14.46 2.55 9.61
CA ALA A 40 13.48 1.82 10.40
C ALA A 40 12.51 2.78 11.11
N GLY A 41 11.21 2.59 10.90
CA GLY A 41 10.16 3.46 11.45
C GLY A 41 9.88 4.73 10.65
N SER A 42 10.48 4.89 9.46
CA SER A 42 10.10 5.97 8.55
C SER A 42 8.90 5.61 7.69
N GLU A 43 8.26 6.65 7.14
CA GLU A 43 7.14 6.56 6.21
C GLU A 43 7.59 6.97 4.80
N PHE A 44 6.96 6.40 3.78
CA PHE A 44 7.02 6.85 2.39
C PHE A 44 5.62 6.87 1.81
N ASP A 45 5.21 7.99 1.22
CA ASP A 45 3.93 8.12 0.54
C ASP A 45 4.09 8.52 -0.92
N SER A 46 3.16 8.04 -1.75
CA SER A 46 3.08 8.41 -3.16
C SER A 46 1.61 8.46 -3.59
N GLU A 47 1.32 9.31 -4.57
CA GLU A 47 0.00 9.42 -5.18
C GLU A 47 0.13 9.12 -6.67
N ILE A 48 -0.66 8.17 -7.15
CA ILE A 48 -0.67 7.72 -8.54
C ILE A 48 -2.10 7.84 -9.07
N GLU A 49 -2.21 8.45 -10.24
CA GLU A 49 -3.44 8.51 -11.01
C GLU A 49 -3.49 7.31 -11.95
N TYR A 50 -4.46 6.42 -11.74
CA TYR A 50 -4.70 5.29 -12.63
C TYR A 50 -5.89 5.58 -13.55
N GLU A 51 -5.62 5.70 -14.85
CA GLU A 51 -6.66 5.76 -15.89
C GLU A 51 -7.16 4.35 -16.22
N GLY A 52 -8.47 4.11 -16.08
CA GLY A 52 -9.14 2.90 -16.57
C GLY A 52 -10.22 3.22 -17.59
N ASP A 53 -10.84 2.19 -18.17
CA ASP A 53 -11.75 2.30 -19.31
C ASP A 53 -12.86 3.37 -19.18
N LEU A 54 -13.29 3.74 -17.96
CA LEU A 54 -14.31 4.78 -17.71
C LEU A 54 -14.13 5.58 -16.40
N GLU A 55 -13.06 5.36 -15.63
CA GLU A 55 -12.90 5.95 -14.29
C GLU A 55 -11.43 6.29 -14.00
N ILE A 56 -11.19 7.48 -13.46
CA ILE A 56 -9.91 7.92 -12.89
C ILE A 56 -9.91 7.54 -11.41
N TYR A 57 -8.89 6.79 -10.99
CA TYR A 57 -8.67 6.46 -9.59
C TYR A 57 -7.48 7.25 -9.06
N PHE A 58 -7.73 8.15 -8.11
CA PHE A 58 -6.67 8.74 -7.30
C PHE A 58 -6.30 7.75 -6.22
N VAL A 59 -5.13 7.12 -6.37
CA VAL A 59 -4.64 6.11 -5.45
C VAL A 59 -3.48 6.67 -4.66
N LYS A 60 -3.66 6.81 -3.35
CA LYS A 60 -2.58 7.17 -2.43
C LYS A 60 -2.05 5.90 -1.77
N PHE A 61 -0.74 5.75 -1.78
CA PHE A 61 -0.01 4.70 -1.12
C PHE A 61 0.71 5.29 0.08
N VAL A 62 0.59 4.65 1.25
CA VAL A 62 1.31 5.04 2.46
C VAL A 62 2.03 3.81 3.01
N PHE A 63 3.34 3.77 2.82
CA PHE A 63 4.20 2.70 3.29
C PHE A 63 4.84 3.08 4.63
N ASN A 64 4.71 2.21 5.62
CA ASN A 64 5.33 2.33 6.93
C ASN A 64 6.39 1.25 7.09
N LYS A 65 7.68 1.63 7.22
CA LYS A 65 8.77 0.67 7.39
C LYS A 65 8.76 0.09 8.80
N LYS A 66 8.91 -1.24 8.92
CA LYS A 66 9.07 -1.90 10.22
C LYS A 66 10.19 -1.27 11.06
N GLY A 67 9.99 -1.25 12.38
CA GLY A 67 10.95 -0.74 13.35
C GLY A 67 10.67 0.69 13.83
N GLY A 68 11.61 1.25 14.60
CA GLY A 68 11.48 2.56 15.26
C GLY A 68 11.09 2.45 16.75
N GLY A 69 12.06 2.47 17.66
CA GLY A 69 11.80 2.53 19.11
C GLY A 69 10.96 1.38 19.70
N ILE A 70 10.50 1.55 20.95
CA ILE A 70 9.71 0.53 21.69
C ILE A 70 8.29 0.37 21.13
N PHE A 71 7.81 1.34 20.34
CA PHE A 71 6.45 1.39 19.78
C PHE A 71 6.42 1.21 18.25
N GLY A 72 7.52 0.84 17.62
CA GLY A 72 7.60 0.66 16.18
C GLY A 72 6.83 -0.55 15.70
N ASN A 73 6.39 -0.53 14.43
CA ASN A 73 5.66 -1.63 13.85
C ASN A 73 6.53 -2.89 13.80
N SER A 74 5.93 -4.04 14.13
CA SER A 74 6.61 -5.35 14.05
C SER A 74 6.86 -5.79 12.61
N GLU A 75 6.05 -5.28 11.66
CA GLU A 75 6.11 -5.55 10.23
C GLU A 75 5.98 -4.25 9.45
N SER A 76 6.41 -4.25 8.18
CA SER A 76 6.16 -3.10 7.32
C SER A 76 4.71 -3.18 6.86
N GLU A 77 4.07 -2.04 6.67
CA GLU A 77 2.67 -1.97 6.25
C GLU A 77 2.54 -1.05 5.04
N LEU A 78 1.66 -1.41 4.11
CA LEU A 78 1.27 -0.56 2.99
C LEU A 78 -0.25 -0.37 3.02
N ASP A 79 -0.66 0.88 3.21
CA ASP A 79 -2.04 1.30 3.06
C ASP A 79 -2.28 1.85 1.66
N ILE A 80 -3.40 1.44 1.05
CA ILE A 80 -3.86 1.93 -0.24
C ILE A 80 -5.20 2.60 -0.03
N TYR A 81 -5.24 3.89 -0.33
CA TYR A 81 -6.42 4.72 -0.32
C TYR A 81 -6.90 4.94 -1.75
N CYS A 82 -8.19 4.74 -2.01
CA CYS A 82 -8.81 5.12 -3.27
C CYS A 82 -9.79 6.25 -3.01
N ASN A 83 -9.62 7.38 -3.70
CA ASN A 83 -10.45 8.57 -3.49
C ASN A 83 -10.54 8.99 -2.01
N ASN A 84 -9.40 8.96 -1.30
CA ASN A 84 -9.26 9.25 0.13
C ASN A 84 -9.91 8.27 1.11
N GLU A 85 -10.45 7.13 0.64
CA GLU A 85 -10.94 6.06 1.51
C GLU A 85 -9.94 4.91 1.59
N LEU A 86 -9.63 4.46 2.81
CA LEU A 86 -8.77 3.29 3.04
C LEU A 86 -9.43 2.03 2.48
N CYS A 87 -8.82 1.45 1.44
CA CYS A 87 -9.37 0.32 0.72
C CYS A 87 -8.66 -0.99 1.06
N LEU A 88 -7.34 -0.94 1.24
CA LEU A 88 -6.50 -2.11 1.48
C LEU A 88 -5.36 -1.76 2.42
N THR A 89 -5.05 -2.68 3.35
CA THR A 89 -3.78 -2.69 4.10
C THR A 89 -3.07 -4.01 3.85
N ALA A 90 -1.81 -3.95 3.43
CA ALA A 90 -0.94 -5.12 3.27
C ALA A 90 0.14 -5.13 4.35
N LYS A 91 0.36 -6.28 5.00
CA LYS A 91 1.53 -6.52 5.85
C LYS A 91 2.64 -7.15 5.02
N LEU A 92 3.84 -6.62 5.18
CA LEU A 92 5.01 -6.92 4.36
C LEU A 92 6.18 -7.33 5.26
N GLY A 93 6.97 -8.31 4.82
CA GLY A 93 8.22 -8.63 5.53
C GLY A 93 9.20 -9.49 4.79
#